data_AF-A0A6G5R165-F1
#
_entry.id   AF-A0A6G5R165-F1
#
_cell.length_a   1.000
_cell.length_b   1.000
_cell.length_c   1.000
_cell.angle_alpha   90.00
_cell.angle_beta   90.00
_cell.angle_gamma   90.00
#
_symmetry.space_group_name_H-M   'P 1'
#
loop_
_entity.id
_entity.type
_entity.pdbx_description
1 polymer ?
#
loop_
_entity_poly.entity_id
_entity_poly.type
_entity_poly.pdbx_seq_one_letter_code
_entity_poly.pdbx_strand_id
1 'polypeptide(L)'
;MQEINENNLGQEQKYGEKILKEFDVERDLEIWENKQSRNYKIKITLPEFCCLCPRSGYPDFATIYLEYVPNKFVVELKAIKLYINSFMNRNISHEDSINEIYSVLERKLEPKWMKIVGDFNPRGNVHTVIEISSDEIIKKPEIKEPATNFITPSYERRERSSDRKSDSRTNSRGGSRTKEFDKKPSRERSEAGKKPAKEGFKKPEFLGEKRARVVKKDK
;
A
#
# COMPACT_ATOMS: atom_id res chain seq x y z
N MET A 1 20.50 31.36 40.09
CA MET A 1 21.11 30.11 39.59
C MET A 1 20.31 29.70 38.38
N GLN A 2 20.96 29.64 37.21
CA GLN A 2 20.34 29.14 35.99
C GLN A 2 20.23 27.62 36.08
N GLU A 3 19.02 27.10 35.97
CA GLU A 3 18.80 25.68 35.70
C GLU A 3 19.29 25.39 34.29
N ILE A 4 20.38 24.64 34.20
CA ILE A 4 20.90 24.11 32.94
C ILE A 4 20.01 22.90 32.61
N ASN A 5 19.28 23.00 31.50
CA ASN A 5 18.36 21.96 31.03
C ASN A 5 19.19 20.84 30.37
N GLU A 6 19.52 19.79 31.12
CA GLU A 6 20.42 18.69 30.73
C GLU A 6 19.84 17.67 29.73
N ASN A 7 18.82 18.00 28.94
CA ASN A 7 18.13 17.02 28.07
C ASN A 7 18.33 17.19 26.56
N ASN A 8 19.41 17.84 26.12
CA ASN A 8 19.82 17.85 24.71
C ASN A 8 21.24 17.30 24.54
N LEU A 9 21.46 16.03 24.92
CA LEU A 9 22.53 15.27 24.27
C LEU A 9 22.03 14.92 22.87
N GLY A 10 22.36 15.79 21.91
CA GLY A 10 22.19 15.51 20.49
C GLY A 10 22.89 14.20 20.15
N GLN A 11 22.12 13.13 19.97
CA GLN A 11 22.68 11.86 19.54
C GLN A 11 23.24 12.06 18.13
N GLU A 12 24.55 11.82 17.98
CA GLU A 12 25.21 11.85 16.69
C GLU A 12 24.52 10.83 15.76
N GLN A 13 24.04 11.30 14.61
CA GLN A 13 23.30 10.49 13.66
C GLN A 13 24.17 9.31 13.20
N LYS A 14 23.62 8.09 13.23
CA LYS A 14 24.38 6.90 12.81
C LYS A 14 24.70 6.98 11.32
N TYR A 15 25.82 6.35 10.91
CA TYR A 15 26.32 6.44 9.54
C TYR A 15 25.25 6.05 8.48
N GLY A 16 24.47 4.99 8.72
CA GLY A 16 23.46 4.51 7.78
C GLY A 16 22.28 5.48 7.65
N GLU A 17 21.83 6.05 8.77
CA GLU A 17 20.78 7.07 8.79
C GLU A 17 21.21 8.31 8.01
N LYS A 18 22.47 8.74 8.18
CA LYS A 18 23.03 9.87 7.45
C LYS A 18 23.03 9.61 5.93
N ILE A 19 23.57 8.46 5.52
CA ILE A 19 23.62 8.09 4.09
C ILE A 19 22.22 8.06 3.48
N LEU A 20 21.23 7.45 4.13
CA LEU A 20 19.88 7.37 3.59
C LEU A 20 19.18 8.74 3.54
N LYS A 21 19.44 9.61 4.52
CA LYS A 21 18.89 10.96 4.55
C LYS A 21 19.45 11.85 3.43
N GLU A 22 20.71 11.65 3.07
CA GLU A 22 21.41 12.44 2.05
C GLU A 22 21.30 11.84 0.64
N PHE A 23 20.81 10.60 0.52
CA PHE A 23 20.70 9.87 -0.74
C PHE A 23 19.71 10.54 -1.69
N ASP A 24 20.21 10.93 -2.84
CA ASP A 24 19.43 11.46 -3.95
C ASP A 24 19.51 10.47 -5.12
N VAL A 25 18.36 9.97 -5.58
CA VAL A 25 18.33 8.93 -6.62
C VAL A 25 18.93 9.41 -7.94
N GLU A 26 18.83 10.68 -8.30
CA GLU A 26 19.36 11.21 -9.55
C GLU A 26 20.88 11.32 -9.50
N ARG A 27 21.44 11.75 -8.36
CA ARG A 27 22.88 11.89 -8.16
C ARG A 27 23.59 10.59 -7.78
N ASP A 28 22.98 9.79 -6.91
CA ASP A 28 23.67 8.72 -6.17
C ASP A 28 23.36 7.30 -6.67
N LEU A 29 22.36 7.13 -7.55
CA LEU A 29 22.12 5.83 -8.20
C LEU A 29 23.18 5.61 -9.29
N GLU A 30 24.32 5.05 -8.86
CA GLU A 30 25.50 4.74 -9.67
C GLU A 30 25.25 3.57 -10.63
N ILE A 31 25.79 3.70 -11.85
CA ILE A 31 25.69 2.72 -12.93
C ILE A 31 27.06 2.52 -13.58
N TRP A 32 27.29 1.32 -14.12
CA TRP A 32 28.54 0.92 -14.75
C TRP A 32 28.31 0.54 -16.21
N GLU A 33 29.31 0.74 -17.05
CA GLU A 33 29.27 0.30 -18.44
C GLU A 33 29.21 -1.24 -18.53
N ASN A 34 28.27 -1.75 -19.33
CA ASN A 34 28.22 -3.15 -19.72
C ASN A 34 29.22 -3.42 -20.85
N LYS A 35 30.32 -4.12 -20.54
CA LYS A 35 31.37 -4.48 -21.50
C LYS A 35 31.10 -5.75 -22.29
N GLN A 36 30.00 -6.46 -22.00
CA GLN A 36 29.70 -7.76 -22.60
C GLN A 36 28.77 -7.63 -23.81
N SER A 37 29.09 -8.35 -24.88
CA SER A 37 28.33 -8.33 -26.13
C SER A 37 27.12 -9.27 -26.15
N ARG A 38 27.14 -10.33 -25.31
CA ARG A 38 26.06 -11.31 -25.23
C ARG A 38 24.88 -10.78 -24.44
N ASN A 39 23.68 -11.24 -24.76
CA ASN A 39 22.54 -11.06 -23.87
C ASN A 39 22.69 -12.02 -22.68
N TYR A 40 22.60 -11.49 -21.47
CA TYR A 40 22.55 -12.24 -20.22
C TYR A 40 21.53 -11.59 -19.30
N LYS A 41 21.01 -12.36 -18.35
CA LYS A 41 20.04 -11.87 -17.38
C LYS A 41 20.71 -11.72 -16.02
N ILE A 42 20.54 -10.56 -15.41
CA ILE A 42 20.91 -10.29 -14.02
C ILE A 42 19.66 -10.45 -13.17
N LYS A 43 19.79 -11.16 -12.04
CA LYS A 43 18.74 -11.32 -11.04
C LYS A 43 19.24 -10.80 -9.70
N ILE A 44 18.53 -9.86 -9.11
CA ILE A 44 18.86 -9.23 -7.83
C ILE A 44 17.67 -9.41 -6.89
N THR A 45 17.94 -9.85 -5.67
CA THR A 45 16.95 -9.95 -4.59
C THR A 45 17.28 -8.89 -3.54
N LEU A 46 16.28 -8.08 -3.20
CA LEU A 46 16.38 -6.97 -2.26
C LEU A 46 15.33 -7.20 -1.16
N PRO A 47 15.69 -7.96 -0.11
CA PRO A 47 14.74 -8.43 0.91
C PRO A 47 14.38 -7.38 1.97
N GLU A 48 15.00 -6.20 1.94
CA GLU A 48 14.90 -5.17 2.99
C GLU A 48 14.08 -3.95 2.55
N PHE A 49 13.15 -4.10 1.59
CA PHE A 49 12.27 -2.99 1.23
C PHE A 49 11.26 -2.71 2.35
N CYS A 50 11.13 -1.43 2.69
CA CYS A 50 10.17 -0.92 3.66
C CYS A 50 9.66 0.43 3.19
N CYS A 51 8.38 0.71 3.41
CA CYS A 51 7.77 2.03 3.27
C CYS A 51 6.68 2.26 4.31
N LEU A 52 6.11 3.47 4.35
CA LEU A 52 4.98 3.80 5.21
C LEU A 52 3.69 3.86 4.39
N CYS A 53 2.63 3.22 4.89
CA CYS A 53 1.31 3.30 4.29
C CYS A 53 0.80 4.76 4.30
N PRO A 54 0.43 5.37 3.15
CA PRO A 54 0.05 6.78 3.06
C PRO A 54 -1.14 7.18 3.94
N ARG A 55 -2.03 6.24 4.24
CA ARG A 55 -3.24 6.49 5.01
C ARG A 55 -3.04 6.35 6.52
N SER A 56 -2.22 5.37 6.93
CA SER A 56 -2.17 4.93 8.33
C SER A 56 -0.82 5.17 8.99
N GLY A 57 0.24 5.38 8.21
CA GLY A 57 1.61 5.50 8.70
C GLY A 57 2.22 4.19 9.22
N TYR A 58 1.49 3.06 9.17
CA TYR A 58 2.08 1.76 9.51
C TYR A 58 3.14 1.36 8.48
N PRO A 59 4.25 0.75 8.93
CA PRO A 59 5.26 0.23 8.02
C PRO A 59 4.74 -0.96 7.24
N ASP A 60 5.05 -0.98 5.95
CA ASP A 60 4.83 -2.10 5.05
C ASP A 60 6.19 -2.62 4.57
N PHE A 61 6.33 -3.94 4.48
CA PHE A 61 7.57 -4.62 4.12
C PHE A 61 7.38 -5.45 2.87
N ALA A 62 8.41 -5.57 2.03
CA ALA A 62 8.39 -6.42 0.86
C ALA A 62 9.77 -6.99 0.54
N THR A 63 9.78 -8.09 -0.22
CA THR A 63 10.97 -8.48 -0.98
C THR A 63 10.81 -8.01 -2.41
N ILE A 64 11.81 -7.26 -2.91
CA ILE A 64 11.85 -6.84 -4.30
C ILE A 64 12.74 -7.80 -5.09
N TYR A 65 12.18 -8.37 -6.15
CA TYR A 65 12.90 -9.17 -7.13
C TYR A 65 13.07 -8.35 -8.40
N LEU A 66 14.30 -8.04 -8.76
CA LEU A 66 14.65 -7.36 -10.01
C LEU A 66 15.30 -8.37 -10.95
N GLU A 67 14.75 -8.52 -12.15
CA GLU A 67 15.38 -9.20 -13.26
C GLU A 67 15.56 -8.22 -14.42
N TYR A 68 16.73 -8.18 -15.05
CA TYR A 68 16.90 -7.38 -16.27
C TYR A 68 17.97 -7.94 -17.20
N VAL A 69 17.84 -7.63 -18.48
CA VAL A 69 18.85 -7.85 -19.51
C VAL A 69 19.48 -6.50 -19.82
N PRO A 70 20.75 -6.26 -19.45
CA PRO A 70 21.37 -4.96 -19.62
C PRO A 70 21.54 -4.62 -21.11
N ASN A 71 21.51 -3.31 -21.37
CA ASN A 71 21.97 -2.74 -22.64
C ASN A 71 23.38 -2.17 -22.44
N LYS A 72 23.49 -0.84 -22.30
CA LYS A 72 24.76 -0.13 -22.11
C LYS A 72 25.21 -0.09 -20.66
N PHE A 73 24.28 -0.23 -19.72
CA PHE A 73 24.56 -0.04 -18.30
C PHE A 73 24.10 -1.20 -17.43
N VAL A 74 24.83 -1.41 -16.33
CA VAL A 74 24.43 -2.25 -15.20
C VAL A 74 24.39 -1.41 -13.93
N VAL A 75 23.49 -1.72 -13.01
CA VAL A 75 23.36 -0.98 -11.76
C VAL A 75 24.45 -1.39 -10.76
N GLU A 76 24.96 -0.45 -9.98
CA GLU A 76 25.84 -0.73 -8.85
C GLU A 76 25.05 -1.28 -7.65
N LEU A 77 25.55 -2.33 -6.99
CA LEU A 77 24.81 -3.08 -5.96
C LEU A 77 24.59 -2.29 -4.67
N LYS A 78 25.56 -1.48 -4.22
CA LYS A 78 25.39 -0.63 -3.04
C LYS A 78 24.41 0.52 -3.34
N ALA A 79 24.46 1.12 -4.53
CA ALA A 79 23.60 2.21 -4.94
C ALA A 79 22.14 1.77 -5.04
N ILE A 80 21.85 0.63 -5.69
CA ILE A 80 20.47 0.12 -5.72
C ILE A 80 19.97 -0.26 -4.33
N LYS A 81 20.82 -0.86 -3.48
CA LYS A 81 20.45 -1.14 -2.09
C LYS A 81 20.07 0.15 -1.34
N LEU A 82 20.86 1.21 -1.47
CA LEU A 82 20.56 2.50 -0.82
C LEU A 82 19.30 3.15 -1.40
N TYR A 83 19.08 3.06 -2.71
CA TYR A 83 17.84 3.54 -3.32
C TYR A 83 16.62 2.84 -2.76
N ILE A 84 16.63 1.51 -2.68
CA ILE A 84 15.54 0.72 -2.09
C ILE A 84 15.32 1.08 -0.61
N ASN A 85 16.40 1.22 0.15
CA ASN A 85 16.30 1.57 1.58
C ASN A 85 15.84 3.03 1.80
N SER A 86 15.95 3.91 0.80
CA SER A 86 15.45 5.30 0.88
C SER A 86 13.92 5.39 1.02
N PHE A 87 13.20 4.31 0.71
CA PHE A 87 11.74 4.22 0.87
C PHE A 87 11.28 4.10 2.34
N MET A 88 12.17 3.74 3.26
CA MET A 88 11.82 3.37 4.64
C MET A 88 10.94 4.39 5.37
N ASN A 89 11.15 5.69 5.12
CA ASN A 89 10.40 6.78 5.78
C ASN A 89 9.42 7.49 4.83
N ARG A 90 9.17 6.94 3.64
CA ARG A 90 8.32 7.55 2.62
C ARG A 90 6.89 7.02 2.73
N ASN A 91 5.92 7.94 2.72
CA ASN A 91 4.50 7.62 2.69
C ASN A 91 4.07 7.35 1.24
N ILE A 92 4.06 6.08 0.82
CA ILE A 92 3.84 5.68 -0.57
C ILE A 92 3.07 4.35 -0.65
N SER A 93 2.16 4.23 -1.62
CA SER A 93 1.39 3.00 -1.84
C SER A 93 2.28 1.86 -2.35
N HIS A 94 1.77 0.62 -2.30
CA HIS A 94 2.50 -0.54 -2.81
C HIS A 94 2.67 -0.38 -4.32
N GLU A 95 1.62 0.03 -5.01
CA GLU A 95 1.56 0.23 -6.45
C GLU A 95 2.52 1.33 -6.93
N ASP A 96 2.47 2.50 -6.28
CA ASP A 96 3.31 3.64 -6.68
C ASP A 96 4.79 3.35 -6.43
N SER A 97 5.12 2.67 -5.33
CA SER A 97 6.52 2.37 -5.01
C SER A 97 7.17 1.44 -6.05
N ILE A 98 6.47 0.38 -6.48
CA ILE A 98 6.98 -0.53 -7.52
C ILE A 98 7.05 0.16 -8.89
N ASN A 99 6.06 0.97 -9.24
CA ASN A 99 6.08 1.75 -10.48
C ASN A 99 7.23 2.76 -10.50
N GLU A 100 7.47 3.48 -9.40
CA GLU A 100 8.56 4.44 -9.31
C GLU A 100 9.92 3.74 -9.48
N ILE A 101 10.15 2.62 -8.78
CA ILE A 101 11.40 1.87 -8.89
C ILE A 101 11.60 1.40 -10.34
N TYR A 102 10.55 0.86 -10.98
CA TYR A 102 10.61 0.45 -12.37
C TYR A 102 10.98 1.64 -13.28
N SER A 103 10.27 2.77 -13.18
CA SER A 103 10.50 3.95 -14.03
C SER A 103 11.90 4.55 -13.86
N VAL A 104 12.41 4.62 -12.64
CA VAL A 104 13.78 5.10 -12.37
C VAL A 104 14.82 4.18 -13.01
N LEU A 105 14.71 2.87 -12.78
CA LEU A 105 15.66 1.91 -13.32
C LEU A 105 15.59 1.81 -14.85
N GLU A 106 14.40 1.88 -15.43
CA GLU A 106 14.21 1.87 -16.89
C GLU A 106 14.91 3.08 -17.53
N ARG A 107 14.68 4.27 -16.97
CA ARG A 107 15.29 5.51 -17.44
C ARG A 107 16.81 5.53 -17.26
N LYS A 108 17.33 5.05 -16.13
CA LYS A 108 18.77 5.10 -15.83
C LYS A 108 19.58 4.02 -16.55
N LEU A 109 19.02 2.82 -16.69
CA LEU A 109 19.74 1.66 -17.24
C LEU A 109 19.46 1.42 -18.72
N GLU A 110 18.34 1.93 -19.24
CA GLU A 110 17.85 1.66 -20.59
C GLU A 110 17.94 0.16 -20.97
N PRO A 111 17.44 -0.76 -20.13
CA PRO A 111 17.66 -2.18 -20.32
C PRO A 111 16.93 -2.68 -21.57
N LYS A 112 17.43 -3.77 -22.16
CA LYS A 112 16.74 -4.41 -23.30
C LYS A 112 15.42 -5.03 -22.85
N TRP A 113 15.35 -5.45 -21.59
CA TRP A 113 14.19 -6.03 -20.94
C TRP A 113 14.36 -5.92 -19.43
N MET A 114 13.29 -5.65 -18.70
CA MET A 114 13.28 -5.61 -17.24
C MET A 114 11.97 -6.15 -16.68
N LYS A 115 12.06 -6.78 -15.52
CA LYS A 115 10.92 -7.16 -14.69
C LYS A 115 11.23 -6.85 -13.24
N ILE A 116 10.25 -6.27 -12.55
CA ILE A 116 10.29 -6.07 -11.11
C ILE A 116 9.08 -6.74 -10.48
N VAL A 117 9.29 -7.41 -9.35
CA VAL A 117 8.23 -7.98 -8.52
C VAL A 117 8.40 -7.46 -7.11
N GLY A 118 7.39 -6.79 -6.58
CA GLY A 118 7.25 -6.49 -5.16
C GLY A 118 6.35 -7.51 -4.50
N ASP A 119 6.93 -8.39 -3.69
CA ASP A 119 6.20 -9.37 -2.87
C ASP A 119 6.03 -8.80 -1.45
N PHE A 120 4.86 -8.23 -1.17
CA PHE A 120 4.58 -7.53 0.08
C PHE A 120 4.12 -8.49 1.18
N ASN A 121 4.59 -8.26 2.40
CA ASN A 121 4.14 -9.03 3.56
C ASN A 121 2.62 -8.84 3.78
N PRO A 122 1.90 -9.89 4.23
CA PRO A 122 0.47 -9.81 4.42
C PRO A 122 0.03 -8.72 5.41
N ARG A 123 -1.03 -7.99 5.05
CA ARG A 123 -1.67 -6.99 5.90
C ARG A 123 -3.16 -7.27 6.02
N GLY A 124 -3.65 -7.42 7.25
CA GLY A 124 -5.05 -7.79 7.49
C GLY A 124 -5.43 -9.14 6.86
N ASN A 125 -4.50 -10.10 6.83
CA ASN A 125 -4.62 -11.40 6.15
C ASN A 125 -4.76 -11.35 4.62
N VAL A 126 -4.41 -10.21 3.99
CA VAL A 126 -4.36 -10.08 2.53
C VAL A 126 -2.90 -9.98 2.10
N HIS A 127 -2.53 -10.83 1.13
CA HIS A 127 -1.21 -10.86 0.52
C HIS A 127 -1.26 -10.18 -0.85
N THR A 128 -0.25 -9.36 -1.15
CA THR A 128 -0.21 -8.56 -2.37
C THR A 128 1.13 -8.77 -3.06
N VAL A 129 1.07 -9.10 -4.35
CA VAL A 129 2.24 -9.14 -5.24
C VAL A 129 1.99 -8.20 -6.39
N ILE A 130 2.94 -7.32 -6.66
CA ILE A 130 2.89 -6.36 -7.76
C ILE A 130 4.02 -6.69 -8.71
N GLU A 131 3.69 -6.99 -9.96
CA GLU A 131 4.65 -7.30 -11.01
C GLU A 131 4.53 -6.29 -12.15
N ILE A 132 5.68 -5.80 -12.63
CA ILE A 132 5.77 -5.02 -13.87
C ILE A 132 6.84 -5.69 -14.73
N SER A 133 6.48 -6.06 -15.95
CA SER A 133 7.39 -6.61 -16.94
C SER A 133 7.33 -5.82 -18.24
N SER A 134 8.49 -5.58 -18.86
CA SER A 134 8.57 -4.91 -20.17
C SER A 134 7.70 -5.57 -21.25
N ASP A 135 7.39 -6.87 -21.13
CA ASP A 135 6.54 -7.60 -22.07
C ASP A 135 5.05 -7.23 -21.96
N GLU A 136 4.63 -6.69 -20.80
CA GLU A 136 3.22 -6.38 -20.49
C GLU A 136 2.90 -4.88 -20.57
N ILE A 137 3.93 -4.03 -20.71
CA ILE A 137 3.75 -2.58 -20.77
C ILE A 137 3.21 -2.18 -22.14
N ILE A 138 1.93 -1.83 -22.17
CA ILE A 138 1.35 -1.07 -23.28
C ILE A 138 1.85 0.36 -23.13
N LYS A 139 2.80 0.78 -23.99
CA LYS A 139 3.25 2.17 -24.04
C LYS A 139 2.04 3.06 -24.34
N LYS A 140 1.60 3.83 -23.35
CA LYS A 140 0.57 4.83 -23.56
C LYS A 140 1.10 5.80 -24.61
N PRO A 141 0.36 6.10 -25.70
CA PRO A 141 0.81 7.06 -26.68
C PRO A 141 1.09 8.38 -25.96
N GLU A 142 2.25 8.99 -26.22
CA GLU A 142 2.58 10.32 -25.72
C GLU A 142 1.50 11.30 -26.17
N ILE A 143 0.62 11.69 -25.26
CA ILE A 143 -0.29 12.81 -25.48
C ILE A 143 0.56 14.06 -25.34
N LYS A 144 0.93 14.69 -26.46
CA LYS A 144 1.37 16.09 -26.45
C LYS A 144 0.17 16.90 -25.97
N GLU A 145 0.08 17.21 -24.68
CA GLU A 145 -1.05 18.01 -24.18
C GLU A 145 -1.01 19.40 -24.84
N PRO A 146 -2.03 19.81 -25.61
CA PRO A 146 -2.27 21.23 -25.82
C PRO A 146 -2.76 21.82 -24.49
N ALA A 147 -2.27 23.01 -24.15
CA ALA A 147 -2.70 23.74 -22.97
C ALA A 147 -4.23 23.96 -23.01
N THR A 148 -4.98 23.18 -22.24
CA THR A 148 -6.41 23.40 -22.02
C THR A 148 -6.69 23.46 -20.53
N ASN A 149 -7.19 24.62 -20.10
CA ASN A 149 -7.58 24.92 -18.73
C ASN A 149 -8.64 23.92 -18.23
N PHE A 150 -8.25 23.02 -17.33
CA PHE A 150 -9.19 22.22 -16.57
C PHE A 150 -9.81 23.08 -15.46
N ILE A 151 -11.12 23.28 -15.54
CA ILE A 151 -11.92 23.79 -14.42
C ILE A 151 -11.97 22.69 -13.37
N THR A 152 -11.43 22.96 -12.18
CA THR A 152 -11.57 22.07 -11.03
C THR A 152 -13.05 22.03 -10.60
N PRO A 153 -13.67 20.84 -10.43
CA PRO A 153 -14.99 20.76 -9.83
C PRO A 153 -14.92 21.22 -8.39
N SER A 154 -15.53 22.36 -8.08
CA SER A 154 -15.72 22.81 -6.70
C SER A 154 -16.76 21.93 -6.03
N TYR A 155 -16.32 21.04 -5.13
CA TYR A 155 -17.23 20.33 -4.25
C TYR A 155 -17.74 21.31 -3.19
N GLU A 156 -18.98 21.79 -3.34
CA GLU A 156 -19.64 22.56 -2.28
C GLU A 156 -19.85 21.65 -1.06
N ARG A 157 -19.17 22.01 0.03
CA ARG A 157 -19.38 21.41 1.34
C ARG A 157 -20.80 21.77 1.80
N ARG A 158 -21.75 20.84 1.68
CA ARG A 158 -23.05 20.98 2.35
C ARG A 158 -22.82 21.04 3.86
N GLU A 159 -23.00 22.22 4.43
CA GLU A 159 -23.07 22.37 5.88
C GLU A 159 -24.28 21.59 6.40
N ARG A 160 -24.05 20.69 7.36
CA ARG A 160 -25.15 20.07 8.10
C ARG A 160 -25.77 21.17 8.96
N SER A 161 -26.98 21.60 8.62
CA SER A 161 -27.77 22.45 9.50
C SER A 161 -28.00 21.71 10.83
N SER A 162 -27.46 22.27 11.89
CA SER A 162 -27.69 21.85 13.27
C SER A 162 -29.02 22.43 13.77
N ASP A 163 -30.14 21.99 13.20
CA ASP A 163 -31.46 22.24 13.78
C ASP A 163 -31.79 21.12 14.77
N ARG A 164 -31.10 21.12 15.91
CA ARG A 164 -31.62 20.52 17.14
C ARG A 164 -32.18 21.63 17.99
N LYS A 165 -33.49 21.87 17.85
CA LYS A 165 -34.25 22.67 18.82
C LYS A 165 -34.08 22.03 20.20
N SER A 166 -33.49 22.80 21.10
CA SER A 166 -33.46 22.57 22.53
C SER A 166 -34.84 22.83 23.10
N ASP A 167 -35.63 21.78 23.33
CA ASP A 167 -36.81 21.89 24.19
C ASP A 167 -36.36 21.75 25.64
N SER A 168 -36.23 22.90 26.29
CA SER A 168 -36.15 23.03 27.73
C SER A 168 -37.51 22.66 28.34
N ARG A 169 -37.58 21.49 28.97
CA ARG A 169 -38.62 21.19 29.96
C ARG A 169 -38.00 21.12 31.33
N THR A 170 -38.19 22.19 32.06
CA THR A 170 -38.15 22.27 33.51
C THR A 170 -39.06 21.20 34.11
N ASN A 171 -38.57 20.45 35.10
CA ASN A 171 -39.44 20.04 36.20
C ASN A 171 -38.65 19.82 37.48
N SER A 172 -38.96 20.66 38.45
CA SER A 172 -38.58 20.60 39.85
C SER A 172 -39.44 19.57 40.59
N ARG A 173 -38.99 19.19 41.80
CA ARG A 173 -39.58 18.28 42.82
C ARG A 173 -39.06 16.84 42.65
N GLY A 174 -38.28 16.25 43.56
CA GLY A 174 -38.34 16.32 45.02
C GLY A 174 -39.12 15.11 45.53
N GLY A 175 -38.42 14.07 46.01
CA GLY A 175 -39.07 12.89 46.62
C GLY A 175 -38.13 11.71 46.87
N SER A 176 -37.69 11.54 48.12
CA SER A 176 -37.06 10.34 48.66
C SER A 176 -37.94 9.09 48.50
N ARG A 177 -37.33 7.93 48.20
CA ARG A 177 -37.52 6.66 48.94
C ARG A 177 -36.66 5.51 48.41
N THR A 178 -36.03 4.87 49.39
CA THR A 178 -35.39 3.56 49.56
C THR A 178 -35.74 2.38 48.63
N LYS A 179 -34.68 1.57 48.38
CA LYS A 179 -34.57 0.09 48.33
C LYS A 179 -35.58 -0.72 47.51
N GLU A 180 -35.09 -1.54 46.58
CA GLU A 180 -35.17 -3.02 46.67
C GLU A 180 -34.49 -3.70 45.47
N PHE A 181 -33.55 -4.59 45.77
CA PHE A 181 -33.08 -5.65 44.89
C PHE A 181 -34.13 -6.75 44.96
N ASP A 182 -34.68 -7.18 43.82
CA ASP A 182 -35.30 -8.51 43.79
C ASP A 182 -35.23 -9.24 42.45
N LYS A 183 -35.14 -10.56 42.61
CA LYS A 183 -34.85 -11.59 41.61
C LYS A 183 -35.99 -11.78 40.59
N LYS A 184 -35.57 -12.28 39.41
CA LYS A 184 -36.35 -12.82 38.27
C LYS A 184 -37.60 -13.63 38.67
N PRO A 185 -38.52 -13.85 37.69
CA PRO A 185 -38.58 -15.22 37.16
C PRO A 185 -38.75 -15.34 35.63
N SER A 186 -38.47 -16.56 35.19
CA SER A 186 -38.51 -17.16 33.86
C SER A 186 -39.91 -17.54 33.35
N ARG A 187 -39.96 -17.86 32.04
CA ARG A 187 -41.02 -18.52 31.23
C ARG A 187 -41.99 -17.51 30.58
N GLU A 188 -42.42 -17.63 29.32
CA GLU A 188 -42.79 -18.84 28.59
C GLU A 188 -42.82 -18.61 27.06
N ARG A 189 -42.80 -19.71 26.31
CA ARG A 189 -42.77 -19.81 24.84
C ARG A 189 -44.21 -19.84 24.31
N SER A 190 -44.56 -19.02 23.32
CA SER A 190 -45.72 -19.26 22.44
C SER A 190 -45.55 -18.63 21.05
N GLU A 191 -46.11 -19.31 20.06
CA GLU A 191 -45.85 -19.21 18.62
C GLU A 191 -46.69 -18.15 17.88
N ALA A 192 -46.24 -17.89 16.65
CA ALA A 192 -46.98 -17.45 15.45
C ALA A 192 -47.24 -15.94 15.24
N GLY A 193 -46.38 -15.33 14.42
CA GLY A 193 -46.64 -14.09 13.68
C GLY A 193 -45.69 -13.97 12.48
N LYS A 194 -46.23 -14.09 11.26
CA LYS A 194 -45.53 -14.22 9.97
C LYS A 194 -45.20 -12.85 9.33
N LYS A 195 -44.03 -12.78 8.65
CA LYS A 195 -43.55 -11.87 7.55
C LYS A 195 -42.58 -10.73 7.93
N PRO A 196 -41.70 -10.28 7.00
CA PRO A 196 -40.92 -11.02 5.98
C PRO A 196 -39.40 -10.70 6.04
N ALA A 197 -38.59 -11.59 5.47
CA ALA A 197 -37.14 -11.47 5.36
C ALA A 197 -36.71 -10.37 4.37
N LYS A 198 -35.72 -9.55 4.75
CA LYS A 198 -35.00 -8.67 3.81
C LYS A 198 -33.82 -9.43 3.22
N GLU A 199 -33.73 -9.36 1.90
CA GLU A 199 -32.89 -10.18 1.03
C GLU A 199 -31.40 -10.06 1.34
N GLY A 200 -30.78 -11.22 1.51
CA GLY A 200 -29.34 -11.39 1.63
C GLY A 200 -28.64 -11.22 0.27
N PHE A 201 -27.38 -10.81 0.36
CA PHE A 201 -26.41 -10.71 -0.73
C PHE A 201 -26.30 -12.06 -1.47
N LYS A 202 -26.63 -12.09 -2.77
CA LYS A 202 -26.49 -13.29 -3.61
C LYS A 202 -25.04 -13.42 -4.09
N LYS A 203 -24.39 -14.56 -3.76
CA LYS A 203 -23.12 -14.98 -4.37
C LYS A 203 -23.35 -15.34 -5.86
N PRO A 204 -22.40 -15.09 -6.77
CA PRO A 204 -22.48 -15.59 -8.13
C PRO A 204 -22.23 -17.11 -8.16
N GLU A 205 -23.17 -17.85 -8.77
CA GLU A 205 -23.01 -19.27 -9.11
C GLU A 205 -22.45 -19.40 -10.53
N PHE A 206 -21.43 -20.24 -10.71
CA PHE A 206 -20.90 -20.63 -12.02
C PHE A 206 -21.47 -22.01 -12.41
N LEU A 207 -22.17 -22.05 -13.55
CA LEU A 207 -22.73 -23.26 -14.15
C LEU A 207 -21.70 -23.95 -15.06
N GLY A 208 -21.39 -25.22 -14.76
CA GLY A 208 -21.11 -26.22 -15.80
C GLY A 208 -19.66 -26.62 -16.06
N GLU A 209 -19.37 -27.87 -15.73
CA GLU A 209 -18.12 -28.62 -15.90
C GLU A 209 -17.63 -28.78 -17.36
N LYS A 210 -16.30 -28.74 -17.57
CA LYS A 210 -15.62 -29.57 -18.59
C LYS A 210 -14.32 -30.15 -18.01
N ARG A 211 -14.38 -31.41 -17.62
CA ARG A 211 -13.21 -32.25 -17.27
C ARG A 211 -12.42 -32.58 -18.54
N ALA A 212 -11.10 -32.36 -18.52
CA ALA A 212 -10.20 -32.96 -19.51
C ALA A 212 -9.83 -34.39 -19.08
N ARG A 213 -9.93 -35.36 -20.01
CA ARG A 213 -9.67 -36.79 -19.79
C ARG A 213 -8.18 -37.13 -19.90
N VAL A 214 -7.77 -38.15 -19.14
CA VAL A 214 -6.49 -38.85 -19.23
C VAL A 214 -6.37 -39.55 -20.60
N VAL A 215 -5.27 -39.32 -21.30
CA VAL A 215 -4.87 -40.10 -22.48
C VAL A 215 -3.80 -41.10 -22.03
N LYS A 216 -4.13 -42.39 -22.02
CA LYS A 216 -3.11 -43.45 -21.98
C LYS A 216 -2.36 -43.45 -23.30
N LYS A 217 -1.03 -43.53 -23.26
CA LYS A 217 -0.22 -43.85 -24.42
C LYS A 217 0.50 -45.16 -24.13
N ASP A 218 0.17 -46.18 -24.90
CA ASP A 218 0.80 -47.50 -24.82
C ASP A 218 2.28 -47.43 -25.22
N LYS A 219 3.16 -47.87 -24.32
CA LYS A 219 4.16 -48.93 -24.56
C LYS A 219 4.78 -49.36 -23.23
#